data_AF-A0A1H4TZJ1-F1
#
_entry.id   AF-A0A1H4TZJ1-F1
#
_cell.length_a   1.000
_cell.length_b   1.000
_cell.length_c   1.000
_cell.angle_alpha   90.00
_cell.angle_beta   90.00
_cell.angle_gamma   90.00
#
_symmetry.space_group_name_H-M   'P 1'
#
loop_
_entity.id
_entity.type
_entity.pdbx_description
1 polymer ?
#
loop_
_entity_poly.entity_id
_entity_poly.type
_entity_poly.pdbx_seq_one_letter_code
_entity_poly.pdbx_strand_id
1 'polypeptide(L)' 'MEASEMVAEELDRGLPQWKDLPDALRPALERHCANLVGLAASLRAAGRETDDIRELVAELLRSYGADLIAALETKNDD' A
#
# COMPACT_ATOMS: atom_id res chain seq x y z
N MET A 1 14.47 -10.29 -3.60
CA MET A 1 13.18 -9.77 -3.15
C MET A 1 12.26 -9.63 -4.36
N GLU A 2 11.08 -10.24 -4.27
CA GLU A 2 10.02 -10.08 -5.25
C GLU A 2 9.24 -8.78 -5.01
N ALA A 3 8.52 -8.27 -6.02
CA ALA A 3 7.70 -7.07 -5.87
C ALA A 3 6.56 -7.26 -4.86
N SER A 4 5.99 -8.47 -4.80
CA SER A 4 4.99 -8.91 -3.81
C SER A 4 5.53 -8.85 -2.39
N GLU A 5 6.72 -9.39 -2.18
CA GLU A 5 7.41 -9.42 -0.88
C GLU A 5 7.72 -8.01 -0.39
N MET A 6 8.26 -7.15 -1.26
CA MET A 6 8.54 -5.74 -0.94
C MET A 6 7.25 -4.99 -0.51
N VAL A 7 6.16 -5.13 -1.27
CA VAL A 7 4.90 -4.45 -0.94
C VAL A 7 4.33 -4.96 0.39
N ALA A 8 4.44 -6.25 0.69
CA ALA A 8 3.99 -6.80 1.97
C ALA A 8 4.81 -6.26 3.16
N GLU A 9 6.14 -6.19 3.03
CA GLU A 9 7.02 -5.59 4.05
C GLU A 9 6.67 -4.12 4.29
N GLU A 10 6.51 -3.34 3.22
CA GLU A 10 6.19 -1.92 3.33
C GLU A 10 4.75 -1.69 3.81
N LEU A 11 3.82 -2.62 3.57
CA LEU A 11 2.46 -2.56 4.12
C LEU A 11 2.47 -2.74 5.64
N ASP A 12 3.16 -3.76 6.14
CA ASP A 12 3.30 -4.00 7.58
C ASP A 12 4.04 -2.84 8.28
N ARG A 13 4.99 -2.19 7.59
CA ARG A 13 5.74 -1.04 8.10
C ARG A 13 4.96 0.28 8.04
N GLY A 14 4.28 0.53 6.93
CA GLY A 14 3.65 1.81 6.59
C GLY A 14 2.21 1.94 7.10
N LEU A 15 1.52 0.82 7.32
CA LEU A 15 0.13 0.80 7.78
C LEU A 15 -0.11 -0.34 8.79
N PRO A 16 0.55 -0.36 9.97
CA PRO A 16 0.52 -1.50 10.89
C PRO A 16 -0.89 -1.93 11.34
N GLN A 17 -1.86 -1.00 11.39
CA GLN A 17 -3.26 -1.28 11.71
C GLN A 17 -4.07 -1.89 10.55
N TRP A 18 -3.46 -2.20 9.39
CA TRP A 18 -4.18 -2.71 8.23
C TRP A 18 -4.95 -4.00 8.53
N LYS A 19 -4.50 -4.78 9.50
CA LYS A 19 -5.13 -6.03 9.96
C LYS A 19 -6.45 -5.78 10.71
N ASP A 20 -6.57 -4.61 11.33
CA ASP A 20 -7.74 -4.16 12.10
C ASP A 20 -8.73 -3.36 11.26
N LEU A 21 -8.45 -3.19 9.95
CA LEU A 21 -9.37 -2.51 9.06
C LEU A 21 -10.71 -3.23 8.96
N PRO A 22 -11.82 -2.48 8.85
CA PRO A 22 -13.12 -3.06 8.59
C PRO A 22 -13.12 -3.92 7.33
N ASP A 23 -13.87 -5.02 7.35
CA ASP A 23 -13.94 -5.96 6.23
C ASP A 23 -14.43 -5.30 4.93
N ALA A 24 -15.22 -4.22 5.04
CA ALA A 24 -15.65 -3.42 3.89
C ALA A 24 -14.49 -2.72 3.15
N LEU A 25 -13.36 -2.47 3.82
CA LEU A 25 -12.19 -1.80 3.25
C LEU A 25 -11.08 -2.77 2.83
N ARG A 26 -11.10 -4.02 3.32
CA ARG A 26 -10.12 -5.06 2.94
C ARG A 26 -9.99 -5.21 1.41
N PRO A 27 -11.07 -5.31 0.62
CA PRO A 27 -10.95 -5.46 -0.84
C PRO A 27 -10.29 -4.26 -1.53
N ALA A 28 -10.49 -3.06 -0.98
CA ALA A 28 -9.88 -1.84 -1.52
C ALA A 28 -8.37 -1.84 -1.26
N LEU A 29 -7.96 -2.21 -0.04
CA LEU A 29 -6.55 -2.36 0.32
C LEU A 29 -5.86 -3.46 -0.50
N GLU A 30 -6.48 -4.63 -0.62
CA GLU A 30 -5.94 -5.75 -1.41
C GLU A 30 -5.71 -5.34 -2.87
N ARG A 31 -6.69 -4.65 -3.47
CA ARG A 31 -6.56 -4.12 -4.83
C ARG A 31 -5.45 -3.07 -4.93
N HIS A 32 -5.32 -2.20 -3.94
CA HIS A 32 -4.24 -1.21 -3.90
C HIS A 32 -2.86 -1.89 -3.85
N CYS A 33 -2.69 -2.91 -2.99
CA CYS A 33 -1.45 -3.68 -2.91
C CYS A 33 -1.13 -4.39 -4.22
N ALA A 34 -2.12 -5.03 -4.86
CA ALA A 34 -1.94 -5.67 -6.17
C ALA A 34 -1.47 -4.67 -7.24
N ASN A 35 -2.01 -3.44 -7.24
CA ASN A 35 -1.57 -2.38 -8.14
C ASN A 35 -0.11 -1.98 -7.88
N LEU A 36 0.29 -1.85 -6.61
CA LEU A 36 1.66 -1.53 -6.23
C LEU A 36 2.64 -2.62 -6.65
N VAL A 37 2.26 -3.90 -6.54
CA VAL A 37 3.08 -5.02 -7.04
C VAL A 37 3.29 -4.90 -8.55
N GLY A 38 2.23 -4.60 -9.31
CA GLY A 38 2.31 -4.38 -10.75
C GLY A 38 3.19 -3.18 -11.12
N LEU A 39 3.07 -2.07 -10.38
CA LEU A 39 3.89 -0.87 -10.55
C LEU A 39 5.37 -1.17 -10.27
N ALA A 40 5.68 -1.80 -9.13
CA ALA A 40 7.03 -2.15 -8.73
C ALA A 40 7.69 -3.11 -9.75
N ALA A 41 6.95 -4.11 -10.23
CA ALA A 41 7.43 -5.01 -11.28
C ALA A 41 7.73 -4.25 -12.59
N SER A 42 6.86 -3.31 -12.98
CA SER A 42 7.03 -2.51 -14.20
C SER A 42 8.23 -1.56 -14.11
N LEU A 43 8.41 -0.89 -12.96
CA LEU A 43 9.57 -0.01 -12.71
C LEU A 43 10.88 -0.79 -12.72
N ARG A 44 10.88 -1.99 -12.14
CA ARG A 44 12.04 -2.88 -12.17
C ARG A 44 12.37 -3.33 -13.59
N ALA A 45 11.37 -3.69 -14.39
CA ALA A 45 11.55 -4.04 -15.79
C ALA A 45 12.09 -2.85 -16.62
N ALA A 46 11.77 -1.62 -16.23
CA ALA A 46 12.31 -0.39 -16.82
C ALA A 46 13.73 -0.03 -16.32
N GLY A 47 14.34 -0.84 -15.44
CA GLY A 47 15.70 -0.64 -14.94
C GLY A 47 15.82 0.31 -13.76
N ARG A 48 14.71 0.66 -13.10
CA ARG A 48 14.73 1.45 -11.86
C ARG A 48 15.40 0.65 -10.73
N GLU A 49 16.16 1.33 -9.88
CA GLU A 49 16.82 0.70 -8.73
C GLU A 49 15.81 0.20 -7.69
N THR A 50 16.20 -0.85 -6.96
CA THR A 50 15.29 -1.50 -6.00
C THR A 50 14.94 -0.59 -4.82
N ASP A 51 15.90 0.22 -4.37
CA ASP A 51 15.71 1.14 -3.23
C ASP A 51 14.78 2.30 -3.61
N ASP A 52 14.94 2.86 -4.81
CA ASP A 52 14.02 3.86 -5.39
C ASP A 52 12.57 3.34 -5.47
N ILE A 53 12.40 2.10 -5.93
CA ILE A 53 11.08 1.47 -6.02
C ILE A 53 10.50 1.28 -4.62
N ARG A 54 11.31 0.81 -3.67
CA ARG A 54 10.89 0.61 -2.28
C ARG A 54 10.45 1.92 -1.64
N GLU A 55 11.21 2.99 -1.81
CA GLU A 55 10.87 4.31 -1.26
C GLU A 55 9.53 4.81 -1.81
N LEU A 56 9.31 4.68 -3.12
CA LEU A 56 8.05 5.04 -3.77
C LEU A 56 6.87 4.21 -3.26
N VAL A 57 7.04 2.88 -3.16
CA VAL A 57 6.00 1.99 -2.62
C VAL A 57 5.65 2.38 -1.19
N ALA A 58 6.65 2.66 -0.35
CA ALA A 58 6.45 3.07 1.03
C ALA A 58 5.72 4.42 1.13
N GLU A 59 6.02 5.38 0.27
CA GLU A 59 5.32 6.66 0.19
C GLU A 59 3.85 6.49 -0.19
N LEU A 60 3.57 5.71 -1.23
CA LEU A 60 2.21 5.47 -1.71
C LEU A 60 1.35 4.76 -0.65
N LEU A 61 1.91 3.79 0.07
CA LEU A 61 1.21 3.10 1.16
C LEU A 61 0.90 4.04 2.34
N ARG A 62 1.83 4.93 2.72
CA ARG A 62 1.59 5.92 3.77
C ARG A 62 0.49 6.91 3.36
N SER A 63 0.52 7.41 2.13
CA SER A 63 -0.52 8.30 1.61
C SER A 63 -1.88 7.61 1.60
N TYR A 64 -1.93 6.37 1.09
CA TYR A 64 -3.17 5.61 1.04
C TYR A 64 -3.72 5.31 2.45
N GLY A 65 -2.85 5.01 3.41
CA GLY A 65 -3.22 4.81 4.81
C GLY A 65 -3.88 6.04 5.43
N ALA A 66 -3.32 7.24 5.19
CA ALA A 66 -3.90 8.50 5.65
C ALA A 66 -5.30 8.75 5.05
N ASP A 67 -5.45 8.53 3.74
CA ASP A 67 -6.73 8.67 3.04
C ASP A 67 -7.78 7.68 3.58
N LEU A 68 -7.36 6.45 3.91
CA LEU A 68 -8.25 5.42 4.42
C LEU A 68 -8.73 5.72 5.83
N ILE A 69 -7.87 6.27 6.69
CA ILE A 69 -8.23 6.74 8.04
C ILE A 69 -9.21 7.91 7.94
N ALA A 70 -8.91 8.91 7.10
CA ALA A 70 -9.81 10.04 6.90
C ALA A 70 -11.19 9.60 6.38
N ALA A 71 -11.23 8.61 5.47
CA ALA A 71 -12.48 8.04 4.98
C ALA A 71 -13.28 7.28 6.06
N LEU A 72 -12.61 6.71 7.07
CA LEU A 72 -13.25 6.06 8.22
C LEU A 72 -13.82 7.08 9.20
N GLU A 73 -13.07 8.15 9.50
CA GLU A 73 -13.51 9.22 10.40
C GLU A 73 -14.74 9.96 9.84
N THR A 74 -14.72 10.29 8.55
CA THR A 74 -15.83 11.00 7.88
C THR A 74 -17.14 10.19 7.89
N LYS A 75 -17.07 8.86 7.97
CA LYS A 75 -18.24 7.97 7.91
C LYS A 75 -18.90 7.73 9.27
N ASN A 76 -18.30 8.20 10.36
CA ASN A 76 -18.84 8.09 11.72
C ASN A 76 -19.63 9.33 12.17
N ASP A 77 -19.62 10.40 11.37
CA ASP A 77 -20.32 11.67 11.68
C ASP A 77 -21.69 11.83 10.97
N ASP A 78 -22.12 10.84 10.18
CA ASP A 78 -23.45 10.73 9.53
C ASP A 78 -24.31 9.62 10.18
#